data_AF-A0A1F6TAK8-F1
#
_entry.id   AF-A0A1F6TAK8-F1
#
_cell.length_a   1.000
_cell.length_b   1.000
_cell.length_c   1.000
_cell.angle_alpha   90.00
_cell.angle_beta   90.00
_cell.angle_gamma   90.00
#
_symmetry.space_group_name_H-M   'P 1'
#
loop_
_entity.id
_entity.type
_entity.pdbx_description
1 polymer ?
#
loop_
_entity_poly.entity_id
_entity_poly.type
_entity_poly.pdbx_seq_one_letter_code
_entity_poly.pdbx_strand_id
1 'polypeptide(L)'
;MVQLAVMLFGAGWLVAHADWLGPEPKDAGRYAPRDLEKILAANPLGENESFKVTALYENPRSKHVLVQVRDREPAHVHTDSDITVWLLQGQGVMHIAGKEHPVKAGDVIHVARDVVHYYVNQGTEIGAALAVYSPAPGPDDRVLIRTK
;
A
#
# COMPACT_ATOMS: atom_id res chain seq x y z
N MET A 1 -9.76 -51.85 -11.73
CA MET A 1 -9.23 -50.85 -10.78
C MET A 1 -8.63 -49.73 -11.61
N VAL A 2 -9.25 -48.55 -11.64
CA VAL A 2 -8.72 -47.38 -12.38
C VAL A 2 -8.25 -46.39 -11.33
N GLN A 3 -6.95 -46.11 -11.37
CA GLN A 3 -6.26 -45.26 -10.42
C GLN A 3 -6.49 -43.80 -10.84
N LEU A 4 -7.27 -43.08 -10.04
CA LEU A 4 -7.54 -41.66 -10.27
C LEU A 4 -6.28 -40.87 -9.87
N ALA A 5 -5.48 -40.46 -10.85
CA ALA A 5 -4.39 -39.53 -10.62
C ALA A 5 -4.97 -38.14 -10.34
N VAL A 6 -5.03 -37.76 -9.06
CA VAL A 6 -5.33 -36.39 -8.66
C VAL A 6 -4.06 -35.57 -8.91
N MET A 7 -4.00 -34.91 -10.07
CA MET A 7 -3.03 -33.83 -10.29
C MET A 7 -3.47 -32.62 -9.47
N LEU A 8 -2.86 -32.43 -8.31
CA LEU A 8 -2.89 -31.17 -7.59
C LEU A 8 -2.10 -30.15 -8.41
N PHE A 9 -2.79 -29.41 -9.27
CA PHE A 9 -2.27 -28.14 -9.78
C PHE A 9 -2.17 -27.21 -8.58
N GLY A 10 -0.95 -27.01 -8.08
CA GLY A 10 -0.68 -25.90 -7.18
C GLY A 10 -1.11 -24.62 -7.90
N ALA A 11 -2.24 -24.05 -7.48
CA ALA A 11 -2.61 -22.70 -7.86
C ALA A 11 -1.59 -21.78 -7.19
N GLY A 12 -0.41 -21.65 -7.80
CA GLY A 12 0.48 -20.55 -7.52
C GLY A 12 -0.33 -19.30 -7.80
N TRP A 13 -0.68 -18.57 -6.74
CA TRP A 13 -1.30 -17.27 -6.87
C TRP A 13 -0.30 -16.42 -7.63
N LEU A 14 -0.59 -16.12 -8.90
CA LEU A 14 0.11 -15.06 -9.61
C LEU A 14 -0.18 -13.81 -8.80
N VAL A 15 0.77 -13.37 -7.98
CA VAL A 15 0.75 -12.01 -7.44
C VAL A 15 0.74 -11.13 -8.68
N ALA A 16 -0.35 -10.39 -8.86
CA ALA A 16 -0.53 -9.57 -10.05
C ALA A 16 0.55 -8.49 -10.02
N HIS A 17 1.50 -8.60 -10.96
CA HIS A 17 2.48 -7.57 -11.24
C HIS A 17 1.74 -6.26 -11.59
N ALA A 18 2.11 -5.16 -10.92
CA ALA A 18 1.44 -3.88 -11.07
C ALA A 18 2.40 -2.84 -11.67
N ASP A 19 1.99 -2.26 -12.79
CA ASP A 19 2.68 -1.15 -13.42
C ASP A 19 2.04 0.19 -13.05
N TRP A 20 2.87 1.19 -12.85
CA TRP A 20 2.49 2.59 -12.78
C TRP A 20 2.55 3.21 -14.18
N LEU A 21 1.38 3.59 -14.72
CA LEU A 21 1.24 4.37 -15.96
C LEU A 21 0.78 5.81 -15.65
N GLY A 22 1.34 6.44 -14.62
CA GLY A 22 1.00 7.82 -14.27
C GLY A 22 1.98 8.83 -14.85
N PRO A 23 1.64 10.13 -14.80
CA PRO A 23 2.42 11.16 -15.48
C PRO A 23 3.77 11.43 -14.81
N GLU A 24 4.86 11.19 -15.53
CA GLU A 24 6.17 11.68 -15.12
C GLU A 24 6.26 13.21 -15.24
N PRO A 25 6.74 13.92 -14.20
CA PRO A 25 6.73 15.38 -14.18
C PRO A 25 7.48 16.07 -15.33
N LYS A 26 8.45 15.39 -15.98
CA LYS A 26 9.45 16.05 -16.82
C LYS A 26 9.88 15.29 -18.09
N ASP A 27 9.06 14.42 -18.71
CA ASP A 27 9.58 13.60 -19.82
C ASP A 27 8.63 13.23 -20.97
N ALA A 28 9.25 13.02 -22.15
CA ALA A 28 8.68 12.25 -23.25
C ALA A 28 8.60 10.77 -22.83
N GLY A 29 7.43 10.15 -22.99
CA GLY A 29 7.13 8.89 -22.29
C GLY A 29 6.50 9.09 -20.91
N ARG A 30 5.88 10.25 -20.67
CA ARG A 30 5.09 10.60 -19.48
C ARG A 30 4.19 9.48 -18.93
N TYR A 31 3.73 8.56 -19.77
CA TYR A 31 2.86 7.44 -19.39
C TYR A 31 3.47 6.06 -19.71
N ALA A 32 4.79 5.99 -19.85
CA ALA A 32 5.48 4.71 -20.02
C ALA A 32 5.30 3.86 -18.74
N PRO A 33 5.01 2.55 -18.85
CA PRO A 33 4.87 1.69 -17.69
C PRO A 33 6.13 1.66 -16.84
N ARG A 34 5.97 1.87 -15.52
CA ARG A 34 7.02 1.65 -14.53
C ARG A 34 6.61 0.55 -13.57
N ASP A 35 7.43 -0.47 -13.50
CA ASP A 35 7.28 -1.61 -12.62
C ASP A 35 7.34 -1.20 -11.15
N LEU A 36 6.22 -1.31 -10.42
CA LEU A 36 6.15 -0.91 -9.02
C LEU A 36 7.02 -1.80 -8.12
N GLU A 37 7.16 -3.09 -8.43
CA GLU A 37 7.99 -4.02 -7.67
C GLU A 37 9.47 -3.63 -7.79
N LYS A 38 9.92 -3.24 -8.99
CA LYS A 38 11.28 -2.73 -9.18
C LYS A 38 11.52 -1.41 -8.43
N ILE A 39 10.53 -0.52 -8.37
CA ILE A 39 10.65 0.73 -7.60
C ILE A 39 10.76 0.43 -6.10
N LEU A 40 9.94 -0.49 -5.58
CA LEU A 40 10.03 -0.96 -4.18
C LEU A 40 11.40 -1.57 -3.89
N ALA A 41 11.88 -2.46 -4.76
CA ALA A 41 13.18 -3.11 -4.61
C ALA A 41 14.36 -2.13 -4.64
N ALA A 42 14.26 -1.06 -5.46
CA ALA A 42 15.25 0.00 -5.51
C ALA A 42 15.18 0.97 -4.32
N ASN A 43 14.08 0.95 -3.56
CA ASN A 43 13.86 1.81 -2.39
C ASN A 43 13.54 0.97 -1.13
N PRO A 44 14.38 0.01 -0.74
CA PRO A 44 14.04 -0.94 0.31
C PRO A 44 13.84 -0.24 1.66
N LEU A 45 12.95 -0.79 2.49
CA LEU A 45 12.82 -0.42 3.89
C LEU A 45 14.11 -0.79 4.64
N GLY A 46 14.72 0.18 5.33
CA GLY A 46 15.95 -0.03 6.09
C GLY A 46 15.77 -1.08 7.20
N GLU A 47 16.86 -1.74 7.59
CA GLU A 47 16.83 -2.83 8.59
C GLU A 47 16.16 -2.42 9.91
N ASN A 48 16.41 -1.19 10.36
CA ASN A 48 15.87 -0.63 11.60
C ASN A 48 14.67 0.31 11.39
N GLU A 49 14.14 0.38 10.16
CA GLU A 49 12.96 1.19 9.85
C GLU A 49 11.69 0.36 9.97
N SER A 50 10.66 0.94 10.61
CA SER A 50 9.33 0.31 10.73
C SER A 50 8.44 0.60 9.52
N PHE A 51 8.63 1.77 8.88
CA PHE A 51 7.89 2.17 7.69
C PHE A 51 8.75 3.03 6.75
N LYS A 52 8.41 3.05 5.46
CA LYS A 52 9.05 3.90 4.44
C LYS A 52 8.03 4.37 3.41
N VAL A 53 8.19 5.60 2.93
CA VAL A 53 7.36 6.19 1.88
C VAL A 53 8.25 6.60 0.71
N THR A 54 7.89 6.15 -0.49
CA THR A 54 8.57 6.48 -1.75
C THR A 54 7.60 7.25 -2.64
N ALA A 55 7.92 8.50 -2.98
CA ALA A 55 7.04 9.32 -3.81
C ALA A 55 6.99 8.81 -5.26
N LEU A 56 5.80 8.80 -5.86
CA LEU A 56 5.60 8.50 -7.28
C LEU A 56 5.16 9.73 -8.07
N TYR A 57 4.20 10.49 -7.55
CA TYR A 57 3.62 11.64 -8.23
C TYR A 57 2.89 12.56 -7.25
N GLU A 58 2.85 13.86 -7.56
CA GLU A 58 2.14 14.84 -6.75
C GLU A 58 1.68 16.04 -7.61
N ASN A 59 0.46 16.50 -7.37
CA ASN A 59 -0.06 17.79 -7.79
C ASN A 59 -1.11 18.26 -6.75
N PRO A 60 -1.69 19.47 -6.85
CA PRO A 60 -2.64 19.95 -5.85
C PRO A 60 -3.92 19.09 -5.64
N ARG A 61 -4.23 18.20 -6.58
CA ARG A 61 -5.40 17.32 -6.56
C ARG A 61 -5.11 15.90 -6.08
N SER A 62 -3.86 15.44 -6.11
CA SER A 62 -3.52 14.11 -5.60
C SER A 62 -2.03 13.93 -5.34
N LYS A 63 -1.73 13.07 -4.37
CA LYS A 63 -0.37 12.58 -4.09
C LYS A 63 -0.38 11.06 -4.10
N HIS A 64 0.58 10.48 -4.78
CA HIS A 64 0.67 9.03 -4.99
C HIS A 64 2.04 8.58 -4.49
N VAL A 65 2.04 7.59 -3.61
CA VAL A 65 3.25 7.08 -2.98
C VAL A 65 3.19 5.57 -2.87
N LEU A 66 4.35 4.95 -2.82
CA LEU A 66 4.50 3.60 -2.31
C LEU A 66 4.81 3.65 -0.83
N VAL A 67 4.16 2.79 -0.05
CA VAL A 67 4.40 2.63 1.39
C VAL A 67 4.87 1.21 1.65
N GLN A 68 5.89 1.07 2.51
CA GLN A 68 6.35 -0.21 3.03
C GLN A 68 6.21 -0.21 4.55
N VAL A 69 5.70 -1.30 5.12
CA VAL A 69 5.45 -1.46 6.57
C VAL A 69 5.97 -2.82 7.04
N ARG A 70 6.87 -2.82 8.03
CA ARG A 70 7.46 -4.04 8.59
C ARG A 70 6.52 -4.75 9.55
N ASP A 71 6.14 -4.05 10.62
CA ASP A 71 5.30 -4.58 11.70
C ASP A 71 3.96 -3.84 11.72
N ARG A 72 3.97 -2.53 11.97
CA ARG A 72 2.74 -1.73 12.01
C ARG A 72 2.99 -0.26 11.77
N GLU A 73 1.94 0.42 11.38
CA GLU A 73 1.86 1.87 11.45
C GLU A 73 1.38 2.33 12.84
N PRO A 74 1.82 3.50 13.31
CA PRO A 74 1.15 4.15 14.44
C PRO A 74 -0.26 4.58 14.00
N ALA A 75 -1.24 4.47 14.89
CA ALA A 75 -2.58 4.96 14.63
C ALA A 75 -2.56 6.46 14.30
N HIS A 76 -3.26 6.85 13.24
CA HIS A 76 -3.28 8.23 12.78
C HIS A 76 -4.55 8.56 11.99
N VAL A 77 -4.73 9.85 11.70
CA VAL A 77 -5.71 10.37 10.74
C VAL A 77 -5.01 11.20 9.67
N HIS A 78 -5.70 11.40 8.55
CA HIS A 78 -5.36 12.38 7.52
C HIS A 78 -6.48 13.44 7.49
N THR A 79 -6.15 14.72 7.73
CA THR A 79 -7.12 15.82 7.91
C THR A 79 -7.43 16.59 6.63
N ASP A 80 -6.58 16.48 5.62
CA ASP A 80 -6.70 17.16 4.34
C ASP A 80 -7.17 16.24 3.23
N SER A 81 -7.01 14.92 3.39
CA SER A 81 -7.14 13.94 2.30
C SER A 81 -7.95 12.71 2.70
N ASP A 82 -8.75 12.22 1.75
CA ASP A 82 -9.08 10.80 1.74
C ASP A 82 -7.88 10.01 1.21
N ILE A 83 -7.82 8.71 1.51
CA ILE A 83 -6.78 7.80 1.03
C ILE A 83 -7.42 6.60 0.37
N THR A 84 -6.97 6.25 -0.82
CA THR A 84 -7.20 4.93 -1.40
C THR A 84 -5.90 4.15 -1.43
N VAL A 85 -5.90 2.97 -0.83
CA VAL A 85 -4.74 2.10 -0.65
C VAL A 85 -4.97 0.81 -1.44
N TRP A 86 -4.02 0.45 -2.29
CA TRP A 86 -3.95 -0.85 -2.95
C TRP A 86 -2.82 -1.65 -2.33
N LEU A 87 -3.14 -2.76 -1.66
CA LEU A 87 -2.13 -3.62 -1.05
C LEU A 87 -1.46 -4.43 -2.17
N LEU A 88 -0.18 -4.19 -2.42
CA LEU A 88 0.60 -4.82 -3.50
C LEU A 88 1.28 -6.11 -3.00
N GLN A 89 1.69 -6.13 -1.74
CA GLN A 89 2.39 -7.25 -1.11
C GLN A 89 2.00 -7.37 0.37
N GLY A 90 2.01 -8.60 0.89
CA GLY A 90 1.77 -8.89 2.29
C GLY A 90 0.32 -9.24 2.62
N GLN A 91 0.12 -9.54 3.89
CA GLN A 91 -1.18 -9.81 4.50
C GLN A 91 -1.17 -9.33 5.94
N GLY A 92 -2.33 -8.89 6.43
CA GLY A 92 -2.41 -8.29 7.75
C GLY A 92 -3.82 -7.90 8.13
N VAL A 93 -3.90 -6.95 9.06
CA VAL A 93 -5.15 -6.36 9.53
C VAL A 93 -5.09 -4.86 9.33
N MET A 94 -6.07 -4.32 8.63
CA MET A 94 -6.32 -2.91 8.55
C MET A 94 -7.30 -2.52 9.65
N HIS A 95 -6.89 -1.64 10.56
CA HIS A 95 -7.77 -1.08 11.57
C HIS A 95 -8.35 0.23 11.04
N ILE A 96 -9.68 0.35 10.95
CA ILE A 96 -10.38 1.54 10.44
C ILE A 96 -11.58 1.82 11.32
N ALA A 97 -11.72 3.05 11.81
CA ALA A 97 -12.87 3.47 12.63
C ALA A 97 -13.14 2.52 13.82
N GLY A 98 -12.07 1.99 14.44
CA GLY A 98 -12.15 1.08 15.57
C GLY A 98 -12.55 -0.36 15.22
N LYS A 99 -12.58 -0.74 13.94
CA LYS A 99 -12.87 -2.10 13.48
C LYS A 99 -11.64 -2.72 12.81
N GLU A 100 -11.54 -4.04 12.92
CA GLU A 100 -10.49 -4.84 12.30
C GLU A 100 -10.98 -5.48 11.01
N HIS A 101 -10.18 -5.34 9.96
CA HIS A 101 -10.45 -5.90 8.64
C HIS A 101 -9.22 -6.69 8.18
N PRO A 102 -9.29 -8.03 8.06
CA PRO A 102 -8.24 -8.81 7.43
C PRO A 102 -8.08 -8.37 5.97
N VAL A 103 -6.84 -8.12 5.55
CA VAL A 103 -6.50 -7.67 4.20
C VAL A 103 -5.29 -8.44 3.67
N LYS A 104 -5.19 -8.57 2.34
CA LYS A 104 -4.09 -9.22 1.63
C LYS A 104 -3.78 -8.53 0.32
N ALA A 105 -2.63 -8.85 -0.27
CA ALA A 105 -2.26 -8.38 -1.59
C ALA A 105 -3.41 -8.54 -2.61
N GLY A 106 -3.68 -7.48 -3.37
CA GLY A 106 -4.82 -7.34 -4.27
C GLY A 106 -6.02 -6.59 -3.69
N ASP A 107 -6.13 -6.45 -2.37
CA ASP A 107 -7.23 -5.71 -1.75
C ASP A 107 -7.08 -4.19 -1.94
N VAL A 108 -8.23 -3.51 -2.04
CA VAL A 108 -8.34 -2.06 -2.16
C VAL A 108 -9.10 -1.52 -0.97
N ILE A 109 -8.53 -0.53 -0.30
CA ILE A 109 -9.03 0.03 0.95
C ILE A 109 -9.22 1.52 0.74
N HIS A 110 -10.42 2.02 1.01
CA HIS A 110 -10.67 3.45 1.05
C HIS A 110 -10.80 3.91 2.50
N VAL A 111 -10.04 4.93 2.87
CA VAL A 111 -10.07 5.57 4.17
C VAL A 111 -10.50 7.01 3.97
N ALA A 112 -11.68 7.35 4.46
CA ALA A 112 -12.14 8.73 4.46
C ALA A 112 -11.26 9.58 5.40
N ARG A 113 -11.13 10.86 5.07
CA ARG A 113 -10.53 11.88 5.92
C ARG A 113 -11.07 11.83 7.35
N ASP A 114 -10.21 12.17 8.30
CA ASP A 114 -10.50 12.21 9.75
C ASP A 114 -10.88 10.85 10.36
N VAL A 115 -10.75 9.76 9.62
CA VAL A 115 -10.96 8.40 10.14
C VAL A 115 -9.65 7.83 10.67
N VAL A 116 -9.65 7.46 11.95
CA VAL A 116 -8.49 6.80 12.58
C VAL A 116 -8.23 5.46 11.89
N HIS A 117 -6.98 5.27 11.46
CA HIS A 117 -6.55 4.03 10.84
C HIS A 117 -5.08 3.70 11.08
N TYR A 118 -4.74 2.44 10.85
CA TYR A 118 -3.37 1.92 10.76
C TYR A 118 -3.39 0.48 10.22
N TYR A 119 -2.33 0.13 9.49
CA TYR A 119 -2.07 -1.25 9.09
C TYR A 119 -1.20 -1.97 10.12
N VAL A 120 -1.53 -3.24 10.39
CA VAL A 120 -0.70 -4.20 11.12
C VAL A 120 -0.36 -5.35 10.18
N ASN A 121 0.93 -5.50 9.88
CA ASN A 121 1.45 -6.60 9.09
C ASN A 121 1.44 -7.88 9.94
N GLN A 122 0.85 -8.95 9.39
CA GLN A 122 0.84 -10.28 10.02
C GLN A 122 1.51 -11.34 9.13
N GLY A 123 2.02 -10.93 7.97
CA GLY A 123 2.81 -11.78 7.08
C GLY A 123 4.28 -11.87 7.50
N THR A 124 4.99 -12.81 6.88
CA THR A 124 6.45 -12.96 7.05
C THR A 124 7.25 -11.98 6.19
N GLU A 125 6.63 -11.39 5.18
CA GLU A 125 7.21 -10.40 4.28
C GLU A 125 6.84 -8.98 4.69
N ILE A 126 7.61 -7.99 4.22
CA ILE A 126 7.26 -6.57 4.38
C ILE A 126 5.98 -6.30 3.58
N GLY A 127 4.96 -5.72 4.24
CA GLY A 127 3.76 -5.25 3.56
C GLY A 127 4.09 -4.03 2.70
N ALA A 128 3.57 -4.00 1.47
CA ALA A 128 3.77 -2.87 0.55
C ALA A 128 2.47 -2.47 -0.14
N ALA A 129 2.24 -1.18 -0.29
CA ALA A 129 1.01 -0.65 -0.89
C ALA A 129 1.26 0.59 -1.74
N LEU A 130 0.40 0.79 -2.74
CA LEU A 130 0.21 2.09 -3.39
C LEU A 130 -0.84 2.87 -2.58
N ALA A 131 -0.48 4.03 -2.06
CA ALA A 131 -1.41 4.94 -1.40
C ALA A 131 -1.62 6.19 -2.26
N VAL A 132 -2.89 6.54 -2.47
CA VAL A 132 -3.31 7.72 -3.22
C VAL A 132 -4.10 8.62 -2.30
N TYR A 133 -3.54 9.79 -2.01
CA TYR A 133 -4.17 10.87 -1.27
C TYR A 133 -4.97 11.74 -2.24
N SER A 134 -6.19 12.10 -1.85
CA SER A 134 -7.06 13.00 -2.61
C SER A 134 -7.81 13.97 -1.68
N PRO A 135 -7.57 15.30 -1.74
CA PRO A 135 -6.54 15.99 -2.52
C PRO A 135 -5.10 15.64 -2.09
N ALA A 136 -4.07 16.28 -2.65
CA ALA A 136 -2.74 16.13 -2.08
C ALA A 136 -2.69 16.77 -0.68
N PRO A 137 -2.04 16.12 0.30
CA PRO A 137 -2.03 16.56 1.67
C PRO A 137 -1.10 17.75 1.90
N GLY A 138 -1.45 18.63 2.84
CA GLY A 138 -0.53 19.61 3.39
C GLY A 138 0.52 18.97 4.32
N PRO A 139 1.47 19.77 4.84
CA PRO A 139 2.52 19.27 5.73
C PRO A 139 1.99 18.73 7.07
N ASP A 140 0.83 19.21 7.52
CA ASP A 140 0.24 18.89 8.83
C ASP A 140 -0.91 17.86 8.75
N ASP A 141 -1.16 17.33 7.55
CA ASP A 141 -2.29 16.44 7.25
C ASP A 141 -2.29 15.16 8.13
N ARG A 142 -1.12 14.56 8.35
CA ARG A 142 -1.00 13.30 9.11
C ARG A 142 -0.85 13.57 10.60
N VAL A 143 -1.90 13.26 11.36
CA VAL A 143 -1.94 13.47 12.82
C VAL A 143 -1.96 12.13 13.55
N LEU A 144 -0.97 11.91 14.42
CA LEU A 144 -0.89 10.69 15.24
C LEU A 144 -1.95 10.69 16.34
N ILE A 145 -2.62 9.55 16.50
CA ILE A 145 -3.63 9.33 17.53
C ILE A 145 -3.10 8.32 18.54
N ARG A 146 -3.17 8.68 19.82
CA ARG A 146 -2.92 7.71 20.89
C ARG A 146 -4.14 6.83 21.04
N THR A 147 -4.04 5.58 20.61
CA THR A 147 -4.98 4.54 21.00
C THR A 147 -4.74 4.16 22.45
N LYS A 148 -5.82 4.00 23.22
CA LYS A 148 -5.75 3.53 24.62
C LYS A 148 -5.33 2.07 24.69
#